data_AF-A0A7X2NM49-F1
#
_entry.id   AF-A0A7X2NM49-F1
#
_cell.length_a   1.000
_cell.length_b   1.000
_cell.length_c   1.000
_cell.angle_alpha   90.00
_cell.angle_beta   90.00
_cell.angle_gamma   90.00
#
_symmetry.space_group_name_H-M   'P 1'
#
loop_
_entity.id
_entity.type
_entity.pdbx_description
1 polymer ?
#
loop_
_entity_poly.entity_id
_entity_poly.type
_entity_poly.pdbx_seq_one_letter_code
_entity_poly.pdbx_strand_id
1 'polypeptide(L)'
;MTFGEKLFKLRKDKGFSQEALAEQLNTTRQAISKWENNQGYPETDKLLMLSNIFEVSVDSLLKENAEQTISTEKGFYVSRESAEGFLSFHRKTTMRAAMRVAIMILAGIPYYLFANNQTLSITFACVVLIIAAISLIFIACILETLNFFRFPVLEIQCLFTACSVYLFIYVVGIADTYDILVQSKERMDSIYWRIVKKLKNKF
;
A
#
# COMPACT_ATOMS: atom_id res chain seq x y z
N MET A 1 43.75 -5.23 13.40
CA MET A 1 43.47 -3.88 13.95
C MET A 1 42.63 -4.07 15.19
N THR A 2 42.98 -3.39 16.28
CA THR A 2 42.18 -3.40 17.52
C THR A 2 40.89 -2.58 17.34
N PHE A 3 39.96 -2.68 18.30
CA PHE A 3 38.73 -1.88 18.30
C PHE A 3 39.03 -0.36 18.23
N GLY A 4 39.92 0.13 19.08
CA GLY A 4 40.26 1.55 19.14
C GLY A 4 40.86 2.09 17.83
N GLU A 5 41.72 1.30 17.18
CA GLU A 5 42.30 1.64 15.88
C GLU A 5 41.24 1.71 14.77
N LYS A 6 40.28 0.79 14.77
CA LYS A 6 39.15 0.81 13.83
C LYS A 6 38.26 2.02 14.05
N LEU A 7 37.94 2.32 15.31
CA LEU A 7 37.11 3.46 15.67
C LEU A 7 37.77 4.77 15.21
N PHE A 8 39.07 4.92 15.46
CA PHE A 8 39.84 6.07 15.00
C PHE A 8 39.80 6.21 13.48
N LYS A 9 40.02 5.10 12.75
CA LYS A 9 39.97 5.08 11.29
C LYS A 9 38.60 5.49 10.76
N LEU A 10 37.52 4.86 11.22
CA LEU A 10 36.15 5.17 10.81
C LEU A 10 35.78 6.63 11.08
N ARG A 11 36.19 7.17 12.25
CA ARG A 11 35.97 8.57 12.60
C ARG A 11 36.67 9.50 11.62
N LYS A 12 37.93 9.19 11.25
CA LYS A 12 38.71 9.98 10.30
C LYS A 12 38.17 9.89 8.88
N ASP A 13 37.74 8.71 8.45
CA ASP A 13 37.15 8.47 7.13
C ASP A 13 35.85 9.28 6.94
N LYS A 14 35.03 9.42 8.01
CA LYS A 14 33.84 10.30 8.01
C LYS A 14 34.14 11.78 8.31
N GLY A 15 35.40 12.14 8.57
CA GLY A 15 35.83 13.53 8.82
C GLY A 15 35.45 14.11 10.19
N PHE A 16 35.13 13.29 11.18
CA PHE A 16 34.69 13.78 12.50
C PHE A 16 35.86 14.12 13.45
N SER A 17 35.70 15.19 14.23
CA SER A 17 36.50 15.43 15.44
C SER A 17 36.06 14.50 16.58
N GLN A 18 36.90 14.35 17.61
CA GLN A 18 36.50 13.55 18.79
C GLN A 18 35.30 14.20 19.49
N GLU A 19 35.26 15.53 19.51
CA GLU A 19 34.15 16.32 20.06
C GLU A 19 32.86 16.09 19.27
N ALA A 20 32.91 16.13 17.93
CA ALA A 20 31.75 15.92 17.08
C ALA A 20 31.17 14.52 17.23
N LEU A 21 32.04 13.50 17.30
CA LEU A 21 31.59 12.12 17.54
C LEU A 21 31.01 11.96 18.95
N ALA A 22 31.60 12.62 19.96
CA ALA A 22 31.11 12.59 21.33
C ALA A 22 29.70 13.20 21.44
N GLU A 23 29.46 14.30 20.73
CA GLU A 23 28.16 14.96 20.67
C GLU A 23 27.10 14.05 20.03
N GLN A 24 27.40 13.43 18.88
CA GLN A 24 26.48 12.48 18.24
C GLN A 24 26.16 11.27 19.11
N LEU A 25 27.14 10.79 19.87
CA LEU A 25 26.98 9.65 20.76
C LEU A 25 26.46 10.04 22.14
N ASN A 26 26.13 11.31 22.41
CA ASN A 26 25.75 11.80 23.74
C ASN A 26 26.71 11.28 24.82
N THR A 27 28.01 11.48 24.61
CA THR A 27 29.08 11.09 25.54
C THR A 27 30.13 12.20 25.63
N THR A 28 31.18 11.98 26.42
CA THR A 28 32.25 12.95 26.60
C THR A 28 33.38 12.66 25.61
N ARG A 29 34.09 13.72 25.17
CA ARG A 29 35.29 13.58 24.33
C ARG A 29 36.34 12.66 24.97
N GLN A 30 36.45 12.71 26.30
CA GLN A 30 37.35 11.86 27.08
C GLN A 30 36.99 10.37 26.93
N ALA A 31 35.70 10.03 26.87
CA ALA A 31 35.27 8.65 26.62
C ALA A 31 35.70 8.17 25.23
N ILE A 32 35.49 8.98 24.19
CA ILE A 32 35.96 8.66 22.82
C ILE A 32 37.48 8.42 22.81
N SER A 33 38.25 9.30 23.45
CA SER A 33 39.71 9.16 23.53
C SER A 33 40.12 7.87 24.25
N LYS A 34 39.43 7.49 25.34
CA LYS A 34 39.70 6.22 26.03
C LYS A 34 39.42 5.01 25.14
N TRP A 35 38.33 5.03 24.38
CA TRP A 35 37.96 3.95 23.46
C TRP A 35 38.96 3.82 22.31
N GLU A 36 39.37 4.93 21.70
CA GLU A 36 40.38 4.95 20.64
C GLU A 36 41.75 4.42 21.12
N ASN A 37 42.08 4.64 22.39
CA ASN A 37 43.31 4.15 23.01
C ASN A 37 43.19 2.74 23.63
N ASN A 38 42.08 2.02 23.39
CA ASN A 38 41.80 0.70 23.97
C ASN A 38 41.81 0.68 25.53
N GLN A 39 41.58 1.82 26.18
CA GLN A 39 41.53 1.98 27.64
C GLN A 39 40.12 1.81 28.22
N GLY A 40 39.21 1.26 27.43
CA GLY A 40 37.81 1.02 27.80
C GLY A 40 36.99 0.70 26.56
N TYR A 41 35.82 0.13 26.76
CA TYR A 41 34.87 -0.17 25.70
C TYR A 41 33.61 0.69 25.84
N PRO A 42 32.95 1.04 24.73
CA PRO A 42 31.63 1.67 24.79
C PRO A 42 30.62 0.71 25.41
N GLU A 43 29.63 1.27 26.11
CA GLU A 43 28.44 0.52 26.49
C GLU A 43 27.68 0.03 25.26
N THR A 44 26.86 -1.01 25.42
CA THR A 44 26.09 -1.65 24.33
C THR A 44 25.32 -0.63 23.50
N ASP A 45 24.67 0.35 24.15
CA ASP A 45 23.90 1.38 23.45
C ASP A 45 24.77 2.27 22.58
N LYS A 46 25.95 2.67 23.07
CA LYS A 46 26.91 3.47 22.30
C LYS A 46 27.53 2.67 21.17
N LEU A 47 27.76 1.38 21.37
CA LEU A 47 28.26 0.47 20.35
C LEU A 47 27.26 0.31 19.19
N LEU A 48 25.96 0.24 19.50
CA LEU A 48 24.89 0.25 18.50
C LEU A 48 24.82 1.58 17.75
N MET A 49 24.94 2.70 18.46
CA MET A 49 24.98 4.02 17.82
C MET A 49 26.19 4.17 16.88
N LEU A 50 27.36 3.69 17.29
CA LEU A 50 28.57 3.66 16.47
C LEU A 50 28.37 2.85 15.18
N SER A 51 27.74 1.67 15.30
CA SER A 51 27.37 0.84 14.15
C SER A 51 26.49 1.60 13.15
N ASN A 52 25.53 2.39 13.64
CA ASN A 52 24.66 3.21 12.80
C ASN A 52 25.39 4.40 12.15
N ILE A 53 26.22 5.13 12.89
CA ILE A 53 26.94 6.32 12.40
C ILE A 53 27.94 5.92 11.30
N PHE A 54 28.62 4.80 11.49
CA PHE A 54 29.65 4.32 10.58
C PHE A 54 29.15 3.33 9.54
N GLU A 55 27.86 2.96 9.58
CA GLU A 55 27.22 2.03 8.65
C GLU A 55 27.95 0.67 8.58
N VAL A 56 28.42 0.18 9.73
CA VAL A 56 29.14 -1.10 9.87
C VAL A 56 28.46 -1.97 10.90
N SER A 57 28.53 -3.29 10.77
CA SER A 57 28.00 -4.19 11.80
C SER A 57 28.80 -4.09 13.10
N VAL A 58 28.12 -4.28 14.24
CA VAL A 58 28.76 -4.34 15.56
C VAL A 58 29.84 -5.43 15.61
N ASP A 59 29.59 -6.57 14.97
CA ASP A 59 30.57 -7.65 14.84
C ASP A 59 31.83 -7.22 14.09
N SER A 60 31.69 -6.37 13.05
CA SER A 60 32.82 -5.82 12.31
C SER A 60 33.67 -4.87 13.16
N LEU A 61 33.04 -4.09 14.05
CA LEU A 61 33.74 -3.23 15.01
C LEU A 61 34.55 -4.06 16.02
N LEU A 62 33.98 -5.15 16.54
CA LEU A 62 34.58 -5.93 17.63
C LEU A 62 35.56 -7.04 17.17
N LYS A 63 35.33 -7.69 16.02
CA LYS A 63 36.17 -8.84 15.59
C LYS A 63 37.52 -8.40 15.06
N GLU A 64 38.61 -8.84 15.67
CA GLU A 64 39.97 -8.42 15.29
C GLU A 64 40.43 -8.88 13.89
N ASN A 65 39.73 -9.83 13.24
CA ASN A 65 40.14 -10.47 11.98
C ASN A 65 39.02 -10.66 10.93
N ALA A 66 37.98 -9.82 10.91
CA ALA A 66 37.00 -9.87 9.83
C ALA A 66 37.52 -9.04 8.63
N GLU A 67 37.93 -9.72 7.58
CA GLU A 67 38.13 -9.13 6.26
C GLU A 67 36.89 -8.30 5.89
N GLN A 68 37.13 -7.13 5.31
CA GLN A 68 36.08 -6.19 4.91
C GLN A 68 35.25 -6.77 3.76
N THR A 69 34.30 -7.65 4.06
CA THR A 69 33.11 -7.76 3.22
C THR A 69 32.27 -6.52 3.48
N ILE A 70 32.50 -5.49 2.67
CA ILE A 70 31.57 -4.38 2.48
C ILE A 70 30.32 -4.99 1.85
N SER A 71 29.48 -5.62 2.67
CA SER A 71 28.14 -6.03 2.27
C SER A 71 27.31 -4.76 2.21
N THR A 72 27.06 -4.28 0.99
CA THR A 72 26.28 -3.09 0.62
C THR A 72 24.79 -3.18 0.99
N GLU A 73 24.42 -3.99 1.97
CA GLU A 73 23.06 -4.05 2.51
C GLU A 73 23.04 -3.32 3.85
N LYS A 74 22.41 -2.14 3.85
CA LYS A 74 22.16 -1.32 5.04
C LYS A 74 21.25 -2.09 6.01
N GLY A 75 21.83 -2.90 6.88
CA GLY A 75 21.12 -3.57 7.97
C GLY A 75 20.76 -2.56 9.06
N PHE A 76 19.51 -2.11 9.09
CA PHE A 76 18.99 -1.26 10.16
C PHE A 76 18.65 -2.11 11.39
N TYR A 77 19.21 -1.79 12.56
CA TYR A 77 18.83 -2.44 13.82
C TYR A 77 17.48 -1.88 14.28
N VAL A 78 16.48 -2.76 14.39
CA VAL A 78 15.15 -2.45 14.93
C VAL A 78 15.02 -3.16 16.27
N SER A 79 14.64 -2.45 17.34
CA SER A 79 14.42 -3.06 18.65
C SER A 79 13.33 -4.13 18.56
N ARG A 80 13.46 -5.22 19.33
CA ARG A 80 12.46 -6.31 19.35
C ARG A 80 11.04 -5.80 19.61
N GLU A 81 10.90 -4.84 20.53
CA GLU A 81 9.60 -4.21 20.83
C GLU A 81 9.00 -3.46 19.64
N SER A 82 9.83 -2.74 18.87
CA SER A 82 9.37 -2.04 17.66
C SER A 82 9.06 -3.00 16.51
N ALA A 83 9.84 -4.08 16.36
CA ALA A 83 9.58 -5.12 15.37
C ALA A 83 8.28 -5.88 15.67
N GLU A 84 8.04 -6.25 16.93
CA GLU A 84 6.80 -6.90 17.36
C GLU A 84 5.59 -5.98 17.22
N GLY A 85 5.75 -4.69 17.56
CA GLY A 85 4.75 -3.66 17.30
C GLY A 85 4.36 -3.57 15.83
N PHE A 86 5.36 -3.53 14.94
CA PHE A 86 5.16 -3.49 13.48
C PHE A 86 4.46 -4.76 12.95
N LEU A 87 4.89 -5.95 13.38
CA LEU A 87 4.30 -7.22 12.98
C LEU A 87 2.84 -7.38 13.46
N SER A 88 2.54 -6.95 14.69
CA SER A 88 1.20 -7.01 15.25
C SER A 88 0.22 -6.05 14.54
N PHE A 89 0.71 -4.90 14.09
CA PHE A 89 -0.03 -3.98 13.24
C PHE A 89 -0.33 -4.58 11.86
N HIS A 90 0.68 -5.18 11.21
CA HIS A 90 0.52 -5.82 9.89
C HIS A 90 -0.50 -6.97 9.92
N ARG A 91 -0.47 -7.81 10.96
CA ARG A 91 -1.40 -8.94 11.10
C ARG A 91 -2.86 -8.49 11.26
N LYS A 92 -3.11 -7.43 12.05
CA LYS A 92 -4.46 -6.88 12.23
C LYS A 92 -4.98 -6.20 10.97
N THR A 93 -4.11 -5.48 10.27
CA THR A 93 -4.46 -4.77 9.02
C THR A 93 -4.75 -5.75 7.87
N THR A 94 -3.96 -6.80 7.71
CA THR A 94 -4.18 -7.85 6.70
C THR A 94 -5.45 -8.66 6.96
N MET A 95 -5.75 -8.98 8.23
CA MET A 95 -6.99 -9.67 8.60
C MET A 95 -8.24 -8.83 8.30
N ARG A 96 -8.20 -7.52 8.57
CA ARG A 96 -9.29 -6.58 8.23
C ARG A 96 -9.46 -6.41 6.72
N ALA A 97 -8.37 -6.41 5.95
CA ALA A 97 -8.42 -6.37 4.50
C ALA A 97 -9.05 -7.63 3.91
N ALA A 98 -8.67 -8.81 4.40
CA ALA A 98 -9.23 -10.09 3.98
C ALA A 98 -10.75 -10.17 4.21
N MET A 99 -11.23 -9.66 5.35
CA MET A 99 -12.67 -9.61 5.65
C MET A 99 -13.46 -8.79 4.62
N ARG A 100 -12.90 -7.67 4.13
CA ARG A 100 -13.56 -6.82 3.13
C ARG A 100 -13.65 -7.51 1.77
N VAL A 101 -12.57 -8.19 1.36
CA VAL A 101 -12.56 -8.98 0.12
C VAL A 101 -13.58 -10.12 0.19
N ALA A 102 -13.68 -10.80 1.34
CA ALA A 102 -14.67 -11.85 1.55
C ALA A 102 -16.12 -11.32 1.42
N ILE A 103 -16.42 -10.16 2.03
CA ILE A 103 -17.74 -9.52 1.92
C ILE A 103 -18.05 -9.12 0.47
N MET A 104 -17.07 -8.63 -0.28
CA MET A 104 -17.22 -8.28 -1.70
C MET A 104 -17.58 -9.49 -2.57
N ILE A 105 -16.94 -10.64 -2.33
CA ILE A 105 -17.25 -11.89 -3.03
C ILE A 105 -18.67 -12.37 -2.69
N LEU A 106 -19.05 -12.32 -1.40
CA LEU A 106 -20.39 -12.69 -0.93
C LEU A 106 -21.49 -11.78 -1.49
N ALA A 107 -21.21 -10.50 -1.70
CA ALA A 107 -22.16 -9.54 -2.24
C ALA A 107 -22.54 -9.80 -3.71
N GLY A 108 -21.76 -10.61 -4.45
CA GLY A 108 -22.10 -11.04 -5.81
C GLY A 108 -23.14 -12.16 -5.89
N ILE A 109 -23.39 -12.89 -4.79
CA ILE A 109 -24.30 -14.05 -4.76
C ILE A 109 -25.78 -13.64 -5.01
N PRO A 110 -26.31 -12.56 -4.43
CA PRO A 110 -27.67 -12.09 -4.69
C PRO A 110 -27.95 -11.73 -6.16
N TYR A 111 -26.94 -11.26 -6.91
CA TYR A 111 -27.08 -10.94 -8.34
C TYR A 111 -27.50 -12.17 -9.15
N TYR A 112 -26.87 -13.32 -8.89
CA TYR A 112 -27.18 -14.58 -9.55
C TYR A 112 -28.50 -15.19 -9.08
N LEU A 113 -28.85 -15.05 -7.79
CA LEU A 113 -30.09 -15.60 -7.23
C LEU A 113 -31.35 -14.87 -7.73
N PHE A 114 -31.28 -13.57 -8.00
CA PHE A 114 -32.42 -12.75 -8.44
C PHE A 114 -32.37 -12.37 -9.92
N ALA A 115 -31.66 -13.15 -10.74
CA ALA A 115 -31.50 -12.91 -12.18
C ALA A 115 -32.83 -12.78 -12.96
N ASN A 116 -33.92 -13.33 -12.42
CA ASN A 116 -35.25 -13.26 -13.04
C ASN A 116 -35.91 -11.86 -12.95
N ASN A 117 -35.45 -11.00 -12.04
CA ASN A 117 -35.99 -9.65 -11.83
C ASN A 117 -34.96 -8.60 -12.26
N GLN A 118 -35.12 -8.06 -13.47
CA GLN A 118 -34.15 -7.14 -14.12
C GLN A 118 -33.82 -5.92 -13.24
N THR A 119 -34.81 -5.30 -12.61
CA THR A 119 -34.60 -4.13 -11.73
C THR A 119 -33.79 -4.47 -10.47
N LEU A 120 -34.08 -5.61 -9.82
CA LEU A 120 -33.38 -6.03 -8.60
C LEU A 120 -31.92 -6.39 -8.90
N SER A 121 -31.68 -7.12 -9.98
CA SER A 121 -30.34 -7.51 -10.42
C SER A 121 -29.44 -6.28 -10.68
N ILE A 122 -29.96 -5.25 -11.36
CA ILE A 122 -29.23 -3.99 -11.59
C ILE A 122 -28.94 -3.26 -10.28
N THR A 123 -29.91 -3.17 -9.35
CA THR A 123 -29.68 -2.50 -8.06
C THR A 123 -28.60 -3.19 -7.21
N PHE A 124 -28.55 -4.52 -7.18
CA PHE A 124 -27.50 -5.25 -6.46
C PHE A 124 -26.12 -5.08 -7.13
N ALA A 125 -26.05 -5.05 -8.46
CA ALA A 125 -24.80 -4.80 -9.18
C ALA A 125 -24.21 -3.43 -8.82
N CYS A 126 -25.04 -2.38 -8.74
CA CYS A 126 -24.59 -1.04 -8.32
C CYS A 126 -24.01 -1.03 -6.90
N VAL A 127 -24.65 -1.73 -5.96
CA VAL A 127 -24.18 -1.81 -4.56
C VAL A 127 -22.84 -2.53 -4.46
N VAL A 128 -22.65 -3.63 -5.21
CA VAL A 128 -21.38 -4.35 -5.27
C VAL A 128 -20.25 -3.47 -5.81
N LEU A 129 -20.52 -2.68 -6.87
CA LEU A 129 -19.53 -1.77 -7.44
C LEU A 129 -19.12 -0.65 -6.47
N ILE A 130 -20.07 -0.09 -5.71
CA ILE A 130 -19.78 0.93 -4.69
C ILE A 130 -18.91 0.34 -3.57
N ILE A 131 -19.23 -0.87 -3.09
CA ILE A 131 -18.45 -1.56 -2.05
C ILE A 131 -17.04 -1.91 -2.57
N ALA A 132 -16.92 -2.34 -3.84
CA ALA A 132 -15.64 -2.60 -4.50
C ALA A 132 -14.79 -1.32 -4.60
N ALA A 133 -15.39 -0.19 -4.97
CA ALA A 133 -14.70 1.11 -5.03
C ALA A 133 -14.19 1.54 -3.64
N ILE A 134 -15.03 1.45 -2.60
CA ILE A 134 -14.65 1.81 -1.22
C ILE A 134 -13.53 0.91 -0.69
N SER A 135 -13.59 -0.39 -0.97
CA SER A 135 -12.56 -1.35 -0.54
C SER A 135 -11.23 -1.11 -1.26
N LEU A 136 -11.24 -0.78 -2.56
CA LEU A 136 -10.06 -0.38 -3.32
C LEU A 136 -9.41 0.90 -2.80
N ILE A 137 -10.20 1.94 -2.49
CA ILE A 137 -9.70 3.20 -1.91
C ILE A 137 -9.02 2.93 -0.56
N PHE A 138 -9.62 2.08 0.27
CA PHE A 138 -9.02 1.77 1.57
C PHE A 138 -7.73 0.97 1.46
N ILE A 139 -7.64 0.04 0.50
CA ILE A 139 -6.39 -0.69 0.21
C ILE A 139 -5.31 0.29 -0.26
N ALA A 140 -5.66 1.25 -1.14
CA ALA A 140 -4.73 2.28 -1.58
C ALA A 140 -4.21 3.15 -0.42
N CYS A 141 -5.07 3.61 0.48
CA CYS A 141 -4.64 4.34 1.69
C CYS A 141 -3.72 3.51 2.59
N ILE A 142 -3.98 2.21 2.74
CA ILE A 142 -3.09 1.31 3.51
C ILE A 142 -1.72 1.24 2.82
N LEU A 143 -1.67 1.07 1.50
CA LEU A 143 -0.41 1.00 0.74
C LEU A 143 0.40 2.30 0.84
N GLU A 144 -0.28 3.45 0.83
CA GLU A 144 0.34 4.76 1.02
C GLU A 144 0.90 4.93 2.45
N THR A 145 0.18 4.44 3.46
CA THR A 145 0.66 4.43 4.86
C THR A 145 1.88 3.52 5.05
N LEU A 146 2.01 2.47 4.23
CA LEU A 146 3.15 1.55 4.26
C LEU A 146 4.40 2.09 3.57
N ASN A 147 4.36 3.31 3.02
CA ASN A 147 5.50 4.05 2.47
C ASN A 147 6.34 3.25 1.43
N PHE A 148 5.74 2.23 0.81
CA PHE A 148 6.44 1.29 -0.07
C PHE A 148 6.58 1.82 -1.51
N PHE A 149 5.77 2.80 -1.92
CA PHE A 149 5.87 3.42 -3.25
C PHE A 149 5.81 4.95 -3.15
N ARG A 150 6.88 5.60 -3.60
CA ARG A 150 7.04 7.07 -3.71
C ARG A 150 6.28 7.68 -4.90
N PHE A 151 5.27 6.99 -5.42
CA PHE A 151 4.55 7.34 -6.65
C PHE A 151 3.11 7.81 -6.33
N PRO A 152 2.51 8.69 -7.16
CA PRO A 152 1.15 9.19 -6.97
C PRO A 152 0.13 8.12 -7.39
N VAL A 153 0.15 6.97 -6.73
CA VAL A 153 -0.77 5.84 -6.97
C VAL A 153 -2.22 6.30 -6.75
N LEU A 154 -2.43 7.25 -5.84
CA LEU A 154 -3.74 7.83 -5.55
C LEU A 154 -4.37 8.54 -6.77
N GLU A 155 -3.58 9.24 -7.59
CA GLU A 155 -4.08 9.98 -8.76
C GLU A 155 -4.50 9.05 -9.90
N ILE A 156 -3.67 8.04 -10.19
CA ILE A 156 -3.97 7.03 -11.23
C ILE A 156 -5.19 6.19 -10.83
N GLN A 157 -5.32 5.89 -9.53
CA GLN A 157 -6.46 5.12 -8.99
C GLN A 157 -7.77 5.90 -9.10
N CYS A 158 -7.77 7.20 -8.77
CA CYS A 158 -8.94 8.08 -8.93
C CYS A 158 -9.40 8.18 -10.39
N LEU A 159 -8.47 8.19 -11.34
CA LEU A 159 -8.79 8.17 -12.77
C LEU A 159 -9.42 6.84 -13.19
N PHE A 160 -8.93 5.72 -12.66
CA PHE A 160 -9.46 4.39 -12.99
C PHE A 160 -10.86 4.16 -12.41
N THR A 161 -11.11 4.60 -11.17
CA THR A 161 -12.44 4.54 -10.57
C THR A 161 -13.43 5.49 -11.24
N ALA A 162 -13.00 6.70 -11.60
CA ALA A 162 -13.82 7.62 -12.38
C ALA A 162 -14.18 7.05 -13.77
N CYS A 163 -13.21 6.42 -14.45
CA CYS A 163 -13.45 5.76 -15.73
C CYS A 163 -14.42 4.58 -15.61
N SER A 164 -14.32 3.75 -14.56
CA SER A 164 -15.23 2.60 -14.41
C SER A 164 -16.67 3.04 -14.09
N VAL A 165 -16.84 4.08 -13.26
CA VAL A 165 -18.14 4.69 -12.98
C VAL A 165 -18.73 5.31 -14.24
N TYR A 166 -17.94 6.04 -15.02
CA TYR A 166 -18.39 6.63 -16.29
C TYR A 166 -18.82 5.55 -17.29
N LEU A 167 -18.01 4.50 -17.48
CA LEU A 167 -18.33 3.40 -18.37
C LEU A 167 -19.61 2.68 -17.94
N PHE A 168 -19.82 2.49 -16.63
CA PHE A 168 -21.02 1.88 -16.09
C PHE A 168 -22.27 2.72 -16.35
N ILE A 169 -22.23 4.03 -16.07
CA ILE A 169 -23.34 4.95 -16.37
C ILE A 169 -23.65 4.94 -17.86
N TYR A 170 -22.61 4.93 -18.71
CA TYR A 170 -22.77 4.88 -20.16
C TYR A 170 -23.44 3.58 -20.63
N VAL A 171 -23.02 2.42 -20.12
CA VAL A 171 -23.60 1.11 -20.49
C VAL A 171 -25.04 0.99 -20.02
N VAL A 172 -25.34 1.38 -18.79
CA VAL A 172 -26.73 1.39 -18.27
C VAL A 172 -27.60 2.35 -19.07
N GLY A 173 -27.09 3.56 -19.36
CA GLY A 173 -27.81 4.53 -20.19
C GLY A 173 -28.11 4.01 -21.60
N ILE A 174 -27.18 3.27 -22.22
CA ILE A 174 -27.42 2.63 -23.51
C ILE A 174 -28.50 1.55 -23.40
N ALA A 175 -28.48 0.71 -22.36
CA ALA A 175 -29.46 -0.34 -22.16
C ALA A 175 -30.89 0.25 -22.01
N ASP A 176 -31.04 1.28 -21.16
CA ASP A 176 -32.32 1.96 -20.98
C ASP A 176 -32.79 2.64 -22.28
N THR A 177 -31.87 3.25 -23.02
CA THR A 177 -32.19 3.89 -24.31
C THR A 177 -32.62 2.84 -25.34
N TYR A 178 -31.97 1.68 -25.37
CA TYR A 178 -32.33 0.56 -26.25
C TYR A 178 -33.73 0.01 -25.93
N ASP A 179 -34.04 -0.22 -24.66
CA ASP A 179 -35.37 -0.70 -24.24
C ASP A 179 -36.47 0.30 -24.60
N ILE A 180 -36.24 1.61 -24.40
CA ILE A 180 -37.18 2.65 -24.81
C ILE A 180 -37.40 2.63 -26.34
N LEU A 181 -36.33 2.48 -27.13
CA LEU A 181 -36.42 2.42 -28.58
C LEU A 181 -37.18 1.19 -29.05
N VAL A 182 -36.92 0.01 -28.49
CA VAL A 182 -37.64 -1.23 -28.81
C VAL A 182 -39.12 -1.10 -28.48
N GLN A 183 -39.45 -0.60 -27.28
CA GLN A 183 -40.84 -0.43 -26.86
C GLN A 183 -41.58 0.61 -27.73
N SER A 184 -40.89 1.66 -28.19
CA SER A 184 -41.45 2.65 -29.10
C SER A 184 -41.75 2.06 -30.49
N LYS A 185 -40.87 1.17 -31.00
CA LYS A 185 -41.03 0.49 -32.28
C LYS A 185 -42.22 -0.46 -32.28
N GLU A 186 -42.35 -1.29 -31.24
CA GLU A 186 -43.50 -2.20 -31.09
C GLU A 186 -44.83 -1.43 -31.01
N ARG A 187 -44.84 -0.29 -30.31
CA ARG A 187 -46.02 0.56 -30.21
C ARG A 187 -46.39 1.17 -31.57
N MET A 188 -45.41 1.60 -32.35
CA MET A 188 -45.61 2.07 -33.74
C MET A 188 -46.17 0.98 -34.65
N ASP A 189 -45.58 -0.22 -34.62
CA ASP A 189 -46.03 -1.36 -35.44
C ASP A 189 -47.47 -1.77 -35.07
N SER A 190 -47.81 -1.75 -33.77
CA SER A 190 -49.18 -2.02 -33.29
C SER A 190 -50.20 -1.00 -33.81
N ILE A 191 -49.81 0.29 -33.88
CA ILE A 191 -50.68 1.36 -34.41
C ILE A 191 -50.84 1.20 -35.92
N TYR A 192 -49.75 0.95 -36.64
CA TYR A 192 -49.76 0.74 -38.09
C TYR A 192 -50.73 -0.39 -38.49
N TRP A 193 -50.61 -1.55 -37.85
CA TRP A 193 -51.49 -2.69 -38.13
C TRP A 193 -52.96 -2.42 -37.79
N ARG A 194 -53.25 -1.62 -36.74
CA ARG A 194 -54.63 -1.19 -36.45
C ARG A 194 -55.20 -0.29 -37.54
N ILE A 195 -54.40 0.62 -38.09
CA ILE A 195 -54.80 1.51 -39.18
C ILE A 195 -55.05 0.71 -40.46
N VAL A 196 -54.12 -0.17 -40.84
CA VAL A 196 -54.26 -1.04 -42.01
C VAL A 196 -55.51 -1.91 -41.90
N LYS A 197 -55.76 -2.52 -40.74
CA LYS A 197 -56.97 -3.33 -40.49
C LYS A 197 -58.26 -2.51 -40.61
N LYS A 198 -58.28 -1.26 -40.12
CA LYS A 198 -59.44 -0.36 -40.28
C LYS A 198 -59.68 0.05 -41.73
N LEU A 199 -58.63 0.28 -42.51
CA LEU A 199 -58.75 0.62 -43.92
C LEU A 199 -59.28 -0.58 -44.74
N LYS A 200 -58.77 -1.79 -44.48
CA LYS A 200 -59.19 -3.01 -45.18
C LYS A 200 -60.63 -3.44 -44.89
N ASN A 201 -61.22 -3.03 -43.76
CA ASN A 201 -62.63 -3.28 -43.45
C ASN A 201 -63.58 -2.21 -43.99
N LYS A 202 -63.05 -1.11 -44.56
CA LYS A 202 -63.85 0.02 -45.07
C LYS A 202 -64.00 0.01 -46.60
N PHE A 203 -63.22 -0.82 -47.29
CA PHE A 203 -63.29 -1.11 -48.72
C PHE A 203 -63.61 -2.58 -48.92
#